data_AF-A0A7S0G0E7-F1
#
_entry.id   AF-A0A7S0G0E7-F1
#
_cell.length_a   1.000
_cell.length_b   1.000
_cell.length_c   1.000
_cell.angle_alpha   90.00
_cell.angle_beta   90.00
_cell.angle_gamma   90.00
#
_symmetry.space_group_name_H-M   'P 1'
#
loop_
_entity.id
_entity.type
_entity.pdbx_description
1 polymer ?
#
loop_
_entity_poly.entity_id
_entity_poly.type
_entity_poly.pdbx_seq_one_letter_code
_entity_poly.pdbx_strand_id
1 'polypeptide(L)'
;MRPALTDVVAGTVNQEMSAVMAEACYTRGQEYLREGYEANSGPTPKYRLLGVGATAAISTTRERKGANRFWVSVATKERIHSYGSVLGKGTRTRAEEDELVSRAILFAMEGSLHEGRDSDRLITIGLDGVEKLEHLDSSRDPGTLVPKFLKGETRSIDSLLIDKDGVTASEYTHFQGL
;
A
#
# COMPACT_ATOMS: atom_id res chain seq x y z
N MET A 1 7.24 -12.26 -19.15
CA MET A 1 7.60 -13.42 -18.30
C MET A 1 7.24 -13.01 -16.88
N ARG A 2 6.15 -13.54 -16.31
CA ARG A 2 5.77 -13.24 -14.91
C ARG A 2 6.80 -13.93 -14.01
N PRO A 3 7.44 -13.25 -13.04
CA PRO A 3 8.28 -13.95 -12.08
C PRO A 3 7.42 -14.99 -11.36
N ALA A 4 7.99 -16.18 -11.13
CA ALA A 4 7.31 -17.20 -10.35
C ALA A 4 7.11 -16.67 -8.93
N LEU A 5 5.93 -16.87 -8.35
CA LEU A 5 5.61 -16.50 -6.96
C LEU A 5 6.60 -17.07 -5.92
N THR A 6 7.39 -18.07 -6.32
CA THR A 6 8.47 -18.67 -5.54
C THR A 6 9.76 -17.86 -5.46
N ASP A 7 9.97 -16.88 -6.34
CA ASP A 7 11.19 -16.05 -6.38
C ASP A 7 11.08 -14.76 -5.58
N VAL A 8 9.89 -14.43 -5.05
CA VAL A 8 9.69 -13.32 -4.10
C VAL A 8 10.11 -13.79 -2.70
N VAL A 9 11.43 -13.90 -2.53
CA VAL A 9 12.23 -14.04 -1.30
C VAL A 9 11.44 -14.43 -0.04
N ALA A 10 11.52 -15.71 0.30
CA ALA A 10 11.20 -16.22 1.63
C ALA A 10 11.97 -15.41 2.71
N GLY A 11 11.24 -14.61 3.50
CA GLY A 11 11.69 -14.22 4.85
C GLY A 11 11.72 -12.74 5.20
N THR A 12 11.56 -11.80 4.27
CA THR A 12 11.62 -10.35 4.60
C THR A 12 10.28 -9.67 4.36
N VAL A 13 9.77 -9.01 5.41
CA VAL A 13 8.61 -8.12 5.32
C VAL A 13 9.05 -6.84 4.60
N ASN A 14 8.62 -6.68 3.35
CA ASN A 14 9.01 -5.58 2.46
C ASN A 14 7.81 -5.02 1.69
N GLN A 15 8.04 -3.86 1.07
CA GLN A 15 7.03 -3.14 0.30
C GLN A 15 6.57 -3.95 -0.92
N GLU A 16 7.51 -4.48 -1.70
CA GLU A 16 7.25 -5.20 -2.95
C GLU A 16 6.27 -6.37 -2.75
N MET A 17 6.44 -7.17 -1.68
CA MET A 17 5.54 -8.28 -1.38
C MET A 17 4.10 -7.80 -1.15
N SER A 18 3.92 -6.73 -0.37
CA SER A 18 2.58 -6.17 -0.16
C SER A 18 1.96 -5.65 -1.45
N ALA A 19 2.77 -5.05 -2.34
CA ALA A 19 2.32 -4.52 -3.63
C ALA A 19 1.91 -5.63 -4.60
N VAL A 20 2.70 -6.70 -4.71
CA VAL A 20 2.38 -7.89 -5.52
C VAL A 20 1.08 -8.54 -5.02
N MET A 21 0.91 -8.67 -3.70
CA MET A 21 -0.34 -9.17 -3.11
C MET A 21 -1.53 -8.28 -3.46
N ALA A 22 -1.40 -6.96 -3.31
CA ALA A 22 -2.45 -6.01 -3.64
C ALA A 22 -2.85 -6.08 -5.12
N GLU A 23 -1.86 -6.15 -6.02
CA GLU A 23 -2.07 -6.29 -7.45
C GLU A 23 -2.76 -7.61 -7.82
N ALA A 24 -2.35 -8.72 -7.22
CA ALA A 24 -2.97 -10.02 -7.45
C ALA A 24 -4.44 -10.01 -7.00
N CYS A 25 -4.73 -9.43 -5.81
CA CYS A 25 -6.08 -9.26 -5.32
C CYS A 25 -6.94 -8.38 -6.24
N TYR A 26 -6.39 -7.27 -6.74
CA TYR A 26 -7.08 -6.39 -7.68
C TYR A 26 -7.41 -7.11 -8.99
N THR A 27 -6.43 -7.80 -9.57
CA THR A 27 -6.59 -8.56 -10.81
C THR A 27 -7.68 -9.63 -10.66
N ARG A 28 -7.64 -10.40 -9.56
CA ARG A 28 -8.65 -11.43 -9.29
C ARG A 28 -10.03 -10.83 -9.07
N GLY A 29 -10.12 -9.68 -8.40
CA GLY A 29 -11.38 -8.95 -8.24
C GLY A 29 -11.97 -8.48 -9.58
N GLN A 30 -11.14 -8.03 -10.53
CA GLN A 30 -11.60 -7.65 -11.86
C GLN A 30 -12.15 -8.84 -12.65
N GLU A 31 -11.47 -9.99 -12.58
CA GLU A 31 -11.95 -11.23 -13.20
C GLU A 31 -13.33 -11.62 -12.64
N TYR A 32 -13.50 -11.58 -11.32
CA TYR A 32 -14.77 -11.89 -10.66
C TYR A 32 -15.90 -10.94 -11.10
N LEU A 33 -15.62 -9.63 -11.19
CA LEU A 33 -16.61 -8.67 -11.67
C LEU A 33 -16.99 -8.90 -13.13
N ARG A 34 -16.04 -9.33 -13.97
CA ARG A 34 -16.29 -9.69 -15.38
C ARG A 34 -17.15 -10.95 -15.50
N GLU A 35 -16.78 -12.01 -14.79
CA GLU A 35 -17.53 -13.29 -14.77
C GLU A 35 -18.95 -13.09 -14.21
N GLY A 36 -19.09 -12.34 -13.13
CA GLY A 36 -20.39 -12.03 -12.52
C GLY A 36 -21.29 -11.16 -13.41
N TYR A 37 -20.71 -10.31 -14.25
CA TYR A 37 -21.41 -9.54 -15.27
C TYR A 37 -21.86 -10.39 -16.46
N GLU A 38 -21.00 -11.29 -16.96
CA GLU A 38 -21.35 -12.21 -18.04
C GLU A 38 -22.48 -13.18 -17.62
N ALA A 39 -22.55 -13.54 -16.35
CA ALA A 39 -23.59 -14.43 -15.81
C ALA A 39 -24.92 -13.72 -15.49
N ASN A 40 -24.91 -12.41 -15.22
CA ASN A 40 -26.08 -11.63 -14.85
C ASN A 40 -26.14 -10.36 -15.72
N SER A 41 -26.90 -10.40 -16.83
CA SER A 41 -27.13 -9.32 -17.79
C SER A 41 -27.86 -8.08 -17.23
N GLY A 42 -27.54 -7.65 -16.01
CA GLY A 42 -28.00 -6.43 -15.38
C GLY A 42 -26.98 -5.28 -15.51
N PRO A 43 -27.35 -4.04 -15.16
CA PRO A 43 -26.44 -2.91 -15.21
C PRO A 43 -25.21 -3.17 -14.32
N THR A 44 -24.01 -2.97 -14.87
CA THR A 44 -22.76 -3.14 -14.12
C THR A 44 -22.78 -2.23 -12.89
N PRO A 45 -22.78 -2.76 -11.67
CA PRO A 45 -22.68 -1.90 -10.50
C PRO A 45 -21.32 -1.19 -10.53
N LYS A 46 -21.36 0.14 -10.38
CA LYS A 46 -20.16 1.00 -10.33
C LYS A 46 -19.44 0.84 -9.00
N TYR A 47 -18.96 -0.36 -8.68
CA TYR A 47 -18.14 -0.58 -7.51
C TYR A 47 -16.72 -0.09 -7.77
N ARG A 48 -16.15 0.63 -6.79
CA ARG A 48 -14.70 0.87 -6.75
C ARG A 48 -14.05 -0.40 -6.24
N LEU A 49 -13.32 -1.08 -7.12
CA LEU A 49 -12.52 -2.23 -6.75
C LEU A 49 -11.17 -1.76 -6.19
N LEU A 50 -10.78 -2.32 -5.05
CA LEU A 50 -9.46 -2.15 -4.46
C LEU A 50 -8.87 -3.53 -4.21
N GLY A 51 -7.62 -3.73 -4.61
CA GLY A 51 -6.83 -4.89 -4.16
C GLY A 51 -6.01 -4.48 -2.95
N VAL A 52 -6.05 -5.26 -1.88
CA VAL A 52 -5.33 -4.95 -0.63
C VAL A 52 -4.33 -6.06 -0.35
N GLY A 53 -3.09 -5.69 -0.09
CA GLY A 53 -2.02 -6.60 0.32
C GLY A 53 -1.34 -6.08 1.57
N ALA A 54 -1.09 -6.93 2.55
CA ALA A 54 -0.42 -6.55 3.78
C ALA A 54 0.55 -7.63 4.22
N THR A 55 1.73 -7.21 4.68
CA THR A 55 2.71 -8.08 5.33
C THR A 55 3.26 -7.40 6.56
N ALA A 56 3.41 -8.15 7.65
CA ALA A 56 3.88 -7.61 8.92
C ALA A 56 4.76 -8.61 9.67
N ALA A 57 5.81 -8.09 10.28
CA ALA A 57 6.61 -8.75 11.29
C ALA A 57 6.27 -8.04 12.60
N ILE A 58 5.40 -8.65 13.39
CA ILE A 58 5.03 -8.14 14.70
C ILE A 58 5.69 -8.94 15.82
N SER A 59 5.59 -8.42 17.04
CA SER A 59 6.06 -9.02 18.27
C SER A 59 5.58 -10.47 18.40
N THR A 60 6.51 -11.36 18.71
CA THR A 60 6.24 -12.79 18.95
C THR A 60 6.88 -13.23 20.26
N THR A 61 6.43 -14.34 20.81
CA THR A 61 7.01 -14.95 22.02
C THR A 61 8.46 -15.43 21.83
N ARG A 62 8.88 -15.69 20.58
CA ARG A 62 10.28 -15.98 20.23
C ARG A 62 11.04 -14.70 19.89
N GLU A 63 12.32 -14.65 20.26
CA GLU A 63 13.21 -13.57 19.86
C GLU A 63 13.51 -13.64 18.34
N ARG A 64 13.27 -12.53 17.63
CA ARG A 64 13.66 -12.35 16.22
C ARG A 64 14.72 -11.26 16.13
N LYS A 65 15.79 -11.52 15.37
CA LYS A 65 16.85 -10.54 15.08
C LYS A 65 16.34 -9.34 14.27
N GLY A 66 15.39 -9.56 13.35
CA GLY A 66 14.82 -8.50 12.51
C GLY A 66 13.97 -7.49 13.29
N ALA A 67 13.86 -6.27 12.74
CA ALA A 67 12.96 -5.24 13.27
C ALA A 67 11.49 -5.65 13.08
N ASN A 68 10.63 -5.23 14.01
CA ASN A 68 9.20 -5.28 13.77
C ASN A 68 8.86 -4.21 12.73
N ARG A 69 8.01 -4.54 11.78
CA ARG A 69 7.65 -3.65 10.66
C ARG A 69 6.41 -4.14 9.96
N PHE A 70 5.75 -3.24 9.24
CA PHE A 70 4.69 -3.61 8.32
C PHE A 70 4.83 -2.91 6.99
N TRP A 71 4.18 -3.48 5.99
CA TRP A 71 3.87 -2.86 4.72
C TRP A 71 2.43 -3.21 4.33
N VAL A 72 1.66 -2.20 3.97
CA VAL A 72 0.29 -2.29 3.46
C VAL A 72 0.27 -1.63 2.10
N SER A 73 -0.26 -2.31 1.10
CA SER A 73 -0.46 -1.75 -0.24
C SER A 73 -1.91 -1.85 -0.67
N VAL A 74 -2.37 -0.83 -1.39
CA VAL A 74 -3.68 -0.76 -2.02
C VAL A 74 -3.50 -0.51 -3.52
N ALA A 75 -3.93 -1.47 -4.33
CA ALA A 75 -3.96 -1.39 -5.77
C ALA A 75 -5.32 -0.88 -6.25
N THR A 76 -5.30 0.18 -7.04
CA THR A 76 -6.45 0.73 -7.78
C THR A 76 -6.27 0.44 -9.26
N LYS A 77 -7.14 0.98 -10.12
CA LYS A 77 -6.97 0.86 -11.57
C LYS A 77 -5.71 1.58 -12.05
N GLU A 78 -5.41 2.74 -11.46
CA GLU A 78 -4.36 3.65 -11.94
C GLU A 78 -3.04 3.50 -11.19
N ARG A 79 -3.09 3.08 -9.91
CA ARG A 79 -1.94 3.18 -8.99
C ARG A 79 -1.87 2.03 -7.99
N ILE A 80 -0.72 1.90 -7.35
CA ILE A 80 -0.55 1.16 -6.10
C ILE A 80 0.03 2.12 -5.07
N HIS A 81 -0.69 2.28 -3.96
CA HIS A 81 -0.27 3.06 -2.80
C HIS A 81 0.30 2.11 -1.75
N SER A 82 1.50 2.34 -1.27
CA SER A 82 2.19 1.52 -0.27
C SER A 82 2.54 2.34 0.97
N TYR A 83 2.16 1.85 2.14
CA TYR A 83 2.44 2.45 3.43
C TYR A 83 3.22 1.46 4.30
N GLY A 84 4.31 1.91 4.91
CA GLY A 84 5.13 1.07 5.76
C GLY A 84 5.68 1.81 6.97
N SER A 85 6.06 1.07 8.00
CA SER A 85 6.80 1.62 9.14
C SER A 85 7.60 0.53 9.82
N VAL A 86 8.73 0.93 10.40
CA VAL A 86 9.49 0.12 11.37
C VAL A 86 8.95 0.42 12.76
N LEU A 87 8.47 -0.61 13.46
CA LEU A 87 7.85 -0.48 14.77
C LEU A 87 8.89 -0.48 15.90
N GLY A 88 8.62 0.30 16.94
CA GLY A 88 9.43 0.32 18.16
C GLY A 88 9.43 -1.05 18.85
N LYS A 89 10.61 -1.69 18.96
CA LYS A 89 10.69 -2.98 19.68
C LYS A 89 10.41 -2.76 21.17
N GLY A 90 9.48 -3.55 21.72
CA GLY A 90 9.16 -3.54 23.14
C GLY A 90 8.33 -2.34 23.60
N THR A 91 7.94 -1.43 22.69
CA THR A 91 7.03 -0.31 23.01
C THR A 91 5.57 -0.75 22.99
N ARG A 92 5.25 -1.82 22.24
CA ARG A 92 3.91 -2.39 22.07
C ARG A 92 3.91 -3.89 22.33
N THR A 93 2.78 -4.38 22.82
CA THR A 93 2.44 -5.80 22.85
C THR A 93 2.13 -6.30 21.44
N ARG A 94 2.14 -7.62 21.25
CA ARG A 94 1.72 -8.24 19.98
C ARG A 94 0.32 -7.81 19.54
N ALA A 95 -0.62 -7.67 20.48
CA ALA A 95 -1.99 -7.29 20.17
C ALA A 95 -2.07 -5.83 19.69
N GLU A 96 -1.32 -4.93 20.33
CA GLU A 96 -1.26 -3.51 19.93
C GLU A 96 -0.59 -3.32 18.56
N GLU A 97 0.45 -4.11 18.24
CA GLU A 97 1.06 -4.08 16.92
C GLU A 97 0.11 -4.62 15.82
N ASP A 98 -0.65 -5.68 16.11
CA ASP A 98 -1.66 -6.22 15.19
C ASP A 98 -2.81 -5.23 14.94
N GLU A 99 -3.26 -4.55 15.98
CA GLU A 99 -4.26 -3.48 15.88
C GLU A 99 -3.73 -2.29 15.06
N LEU A 100 -2.46 -1.91 15.27
CA LEU A 100 -1.81 -0.85 14.50
C LEU A 100 -1.73 -1.21 13.01
N VAL A 101 -1.37 -2.44 12.67
CA VAL A 101 -1.40 -2.93 11.27
C VAL A 101 -2.82 -2.91 10.71
N SER A 102 -3.82 -3.28 11.51
CA SER A 102 -5.22 -3.22 11.09
C SER A 102 -5.68 -1.79 10.79
N ARG A 103 -5.30 -0.81 11.63
CA ARG A 103 -5.56 0.61 11.37
C ARG A 103 -4.81 1.11 10.13
N ALA A 104 -3.58 0.63 9.89
CA ALA A 104 -2.82 0.95 8.69
C ALA A 104 -3.51 0.45 7.41
N ILE A 105 -4.16 -0.72 7.45
CA ILE A 105 -5.00 -1.22 6.34
C ILE A 105 -6.15 -0.26 6.05
N LEU A 106 -6.90 0.12 7.07
CA LEU A 106 -8.04 1.02 6.91
C LEU A 106 -7.59 2.41 6.42
N PHE A 107 -6.49 2.93 6.97
CA PHE A 107 -5.87 4.18 6.54
C PHE A 107 -5.47 4.18 5.06
N ALA A 108 -4.87 3.08 4.59
CA ALA A 108 -4.47 2.95 3.20
C ALA A 108 -5.70 2.89 2.28
N MET A 109 -6.73 2.12 2.66
CA MET A 109 -7.98 2.02 1.91
C MET A 109 -8.70 3.37 1.83
N GLU A 110 -8.79 4.09 2.95
CA GLU A 110 -9.38 5.42 3.00
C GLU A 110 -8.67 6.37 2.04
N GLY A 111 -7.34 6.40 2.06
CA GLY A 111 -6.53 7.25 1.17
C GLY A 111 -6.86 7.00 -0.30
N SER A 112 -6.94 5.74 -0.72
CA SER A 112 -7.25 5.37 -2.11
C SER A 112 -8.70 5.64 -2.52
N LEU A 113 -9.64 5.69 -1.57
CA LEU A 113 -11.02 6.07 -1.87
C LEU A 113 -11.17 7.57 -2.12
N HIS A 114 -10.32 8.39 -1.51
CA HIS A 114 -10.43 9.85 -1.53
C HIS A 114 -9.42 10.55 -2.46
N GLU A 115 -8.64 9.81 -3.25
CA GLU A 115 -7.71 10.37 -4.24
C GLU A 115 -8.32 11.53 -5.05
N GLY A 116 -7.69 12.71 -4.95
CA GLY A 116 -8.10 13.94 -5.65
C GLY A 116 -9.15 14.79 -4.94
N ARG A 117 -9.53 14.47 -3.71
CA ARG A 117 -10.35 15.34 -2.85
C ARG A 117 -9.49 15.88 -1.72
N ASP A 118 -9.67 17.17 -1.42
CA ASP A 118 -9.17 17.77 -0.19
C ASP A 118 -10.06 17.24 0.94
N SER A 119 -9.68 16.09 1.50
CA SER A 119 -10.42 15.46 2.59
C SER A 119 -9.45 15.17 3.72
N ASP A 120 -9.76 15.70 4.88
CA ASP A 120 -9.13 15.30 6.13
C ASP A 120 -9.24 13.78 6.26
N ARG A 121 -8.10 13.12 6.54
CA ARG A 121 -8.11 11.68 6.82
C ARG A 121 -8.87 11.46 8.13
N LEU A 122 -9.89 10.61 8.08
CA LEU A 122 -10.69 10.21 9.23
C LEU A 122 -9.96 9.16 10.06
N ILE A 123 -9.03 8.42 9.44
CA ILE A 123 -8.31 7.34 10.09
C ILE A 123 -6.88 7.77 10.37
N THR A 124 -6.40 7.48 11.58
CA THR A 124 -5.00 7.63 11.97
C THR A 124 -4.42 6.27 12.32
N ILE A 125 -3.17 6.02 11.94
CA ILE A 125 -2.50 4.74 12.23
C ILE A 125 -2.18 4.60 13.72
N GLY A 126 -1.84 5.71 14.40
CA GLY A 126 -1.36 5.70 15.78
C GLY A 126 0.11 5.26 15.89
N LEU A 127 0.95 5.75 14.98
CA LEU A 127 2.40 5.64 15.11
C LEU A 127 2.87 6.46 16.31
N ASP A 128 3.90 6.00 16.99
CA ASP A 128 4.54 6.79 18.04
C ASP A 128 5.51 7.82 17.43
N GLY A 129 6.01 8.75 18.24
CA GLY A 129 6.88 9.83 17.76
C GLY A 129 8.25 9.39 17.22
N VAL A 130 8.64 8.13 17.37
CA VAL A 130 9.90 7.58 16.82
C VAL A 130 9.67 6.74 15.57
N GLU A 131 8.47 6.23 15.37
CA GLU A 131 8.03 5.52 14.18
C GLU A 131 7.77 6.50 13.02
N LYS A 132 8.26 6.15 11.83
CA LYS A 132 8.11 6.98 10.64
C LYS A 132 7.25 6.25 9.61
N LEU A 133 6.25 6.95 9.08
CA LEU A 133 5.45 6.45 7.98
C LEU A 133 6.22 6.64 6.67
N GLU A 134 6.52 5.54 6.02
CA GLU A 134 7.02 5.50 4.65
C GLU A 134 5.82 5.43 3.69
N HIS A 135 5.83 6.23 2.62
CA HIS A 135 4.79 6.24 1.60
C HIS A 135 5.40 6.10 0.20
N LEU A 136 5.01 5.07 -0.53
CA LEU A 136 5.46 4.82 -1.90
C LEU A 136 4.24 4.76 -2.82
N ASP A 137 4.31 5.48 -3.93
CA ASP A 137 3.27 5.49 -4.96
C ASP A 137 3.86 4.96 -6.26
N SER A 138 3.31 3.85 -6.77
CA SER A 138 3.61 3.41 -8.12
C SER A 138 2.43 3.68 -9.06
N SER A 139 2.72 4.32 -10.18
CA SER A 139 1.77 4.51 -11.26
C SER A 139 1.88 3.36 -12.26
N ARG A 140 0.71 2.83 -12.61
CA ARG A 140 0.55 1.84 -13.69
C ARG A 140 0.54 2.49 -15.09
N ASP A 141 0.55 3.82 -15.15
CA ASP A 141 0.62 4.61 -16.37
C ASP A 141 1.77 5.63 -16.30
N PRO A 142 2.94 5.29 -16.88
CA PRO A 142 4.09 6.20 -16.95
C PRO A 142 3.75 7.59 -17.54
N GLY A 143 2.77 7.65 -18.45
CA GLY A 143 2.34 8.88 -19.11
C GLY A 143 1.68 9.89 -18.17
N THR A 144 1.29 9.47 -16.96
CA THR A 144 0.60 10.34 -16.00
C THR A 144 1.53 10.88 -14.90
N LEU A 145 2.43 10.08 -14.34
CA LEU A 145 3.24 10.49 -13.18
C LEU A 145 4.47 11.32 -13.58
N VAL A 146 5.17 10.93 -14.64
CA VAL A 146 6.40 11.62 -15.09
C VAL A 146 6.13 13.08 -15.45
N PRO A 147 5.10 13.43 -16.26
CA PRO A 147 4.86 14.83 -16.59
C PRO A 147 4.47 15.68 -15.37
N LYS A 148 3.72 15.12 -14.40
CA LYS A 148 3.37 15.82 -13.17
C LYS A 148 4.60 16.11 -12.31
N PHE A 149 5.51 15.14 -12.20
CA PHE A 149 6.78 15.32 -11.51
C PHE A 149 7.65 16.39 -12.17
N LEU A 150 7.83 16.32 -13.49
CA LEU A 150 8.62 17.30 -14.24
C LEU A 150 8.04 18.72 -14.19
N LYS A 151 6.72 18.86 -14.03
CA LYS A 151 6.04 20.15 -13.87
C LYS A 151 6.03 20.68 -12.42
N GLY A 152 6.58 19.93 -11.46
CA GLY A 152 6.54 20.29 -10.04
C GLY A 152 5.13 20.20 -9.43
N GLU A 153 4.22 19.48 -10.07
CA GLU A 153 2.84 19.28 -9.59
C GLU A 153 2.76 18.19 -8.50
N THR A 154 3.88 17.52 -8.20
CA THR A 154 4.01 16.50 -7.17
C THR A 154 4.80 17.06 -5.98
N ARG A 155 4.10 17.74 -5.07
CA ARG A 155 4.71 18.51 -3.97
C ARG A 155 5.51 17.69 -2.95
N SER A 156 5.31 16.37 -2.90
CA SER A 156 5.82 15.45 -1.88
C SER A 156 6.74 14.34 -2.42
N ILE A 157 6.99 14.32 -3.73
CA ILE A 157 7.83 13.30 -4.36
C ILE A 157 9.27 13.80 -4.40
N ASP A 158 10.14 13.11 -3.65
CA ASP A 158 11.57 13.41 -3.63
C ASP A 158 12.31 12.74 -4.80
N SER A 159 11.83 11.58 -5.24
CA SER A 159 12.46 10.80 -6.31
C SER A 159 11.46 9.99 -7.11
N LEU A 160 11.78 9.78 -8.40
CA LEU A 160 10.97 9.02 -9.35
C LEU A 160 11.87 8.03 -10.10
N LEU A 161 11.48 6.77 -10.11
CA LEU A 161 12.14 5.66 -10.77
C LEU A 161 11.24 5.14 -11.90
N ILE A 162 11.80 5.02 -13.10
CA ILE A 162 11.10 4.50 -14.27
C ILE A 162 11.66 3.11 -14.57
N ASP A 163 10.81 2.10 -14.54
CA ASP A 163 11.13 0.74 -14.95
C ASP A 163 10.29 0.35 -16.17
N LYS A 164 10.64 -0.76 -16.82
CA LYS A 164 9.90 -1.33 -17.97
C LYS A 164 8.44 -1.66 -17.65
N ASP A 165 8.12 -1.88 -16.37
CA ASP A 165 6.79 -2.29 -15.90
C ASP A 165 5.96 -1.14 -15.31
N GLY A 166 6.52 0.08 -15.18
CA GLY A 166 5.80 1.23 -14.62
C GLY A 166 6.68 2.34 -14.07
N VAL A 167 6.07 3.31 -13.39
CA VAL A 167 6.79 4.43 -12.74
C VAL A 167 6.53 4.42 -11.25
N THR A 168 7.59 4.35 -10.45
CA THR A 168 7.53 4.38 -8.99
C THR A 168 8.02 5.72 -8.48
N ALA A 169 7.33 6.27 -7.49
CA ALA A 169 7.72 7.47 -6.77
C ALA A 169 7.82 7.18 -5.27
N SER A 170 8.82 7.78 -4.63
CA SER A 170 9.00 7.71 -3.18
C SER A 170 8.66 9.04 -2.53
N GLU A 171 7.87 9.00 -1.45
CA GLU A 171 7.55 10.15 -0.62
C GLU A 171 7.85 9.84 0.85
N TYR A 172 8.36 10.83 1.58
CA TYR A 172 8.49 10.73 3.04
C TYR A 172 7.51 11.66 3.72
N THR A 173 6.39 11.09 4.19
CA THR A 173 5.39 11.87 4.94
C THR A 173 5.73 11.84 6.42
N HIS A 174 6.26 12.95 6.94
CA HIS A 174 6.32 13.17 8.38
C HIS A 174 4.90 13.47 8.88
N PHE A 175 4.16 12.45 9.32
CA PHE A 175 2.97 12.67 10.13
C PHE A 175 3.42 13.11 11.53
N GLN A 176 3.46 14.42 11.76
CA GLN A 176 3.41 14.96 13.11
C GLN A 176 1.95 15.06 13.52
N GLY A 177 1.49 14.12 14.36
CA GLY A 177 0.13 14.13 14.90
C GLY A 177 0.13 13.47 16.27
N LEU A 178 0.16 14.32 17.30
CA LEU A 178 -0.12 14.05 18.72
C LEU A 178 -1.53 13.51 18.95
#